data_AF-L7UET3-F1
#
_entry.id   AF-L7UET3-F1
#
_cell.length_a   1.000
_cell.length_b   1.000
_cell.length_c   1.000
_cell.angle_alpha   90.00
_cell.angle_beta   90.00
_cell.angle_gamma   90.00
#
_symmetry.space_group_name_H-M   'P 1'
#
loop_
_entity.id
_entity.type
_entity.pdbx_description
1 polymer ?
#
loop_
_entity_poly.entity_id
_entity_poly.type
_entity_poly.pdbx_seq_one_letter_code
_entity_poly.pdbx_strand_id
1 'polypeptide(L)'
;MHYAEPLAIYSLHFDRGDTESRTIPLWNPVTDARLGEQPEWIRGARSEPVAYVRGSRPSVRVSLLANHFVPPSFELSAFGPSLCPAAAVNTSVRWLGPHPVSLERTAGWNTLAEPVHFNRPLPNHIGVHALELQWFAEWTDADGTPRKLFLGNSHHELFTTGAPMRQGETGAPPRGAYTPLLRWSSRWCAGLESRKDICDALLRGLPETGLRYGVPAWTVRHMLAVGGGMCGGWYQLFQQLANCQGVTLEGRTLHLLPHENPRTDEVRWEALVAVAPGLNQVEPSRLTRLNGRFQDSLRYPFAPDEPVELLGRVESRYAFMSGWDDGHCLNFLEDSGRLYLYDACFLTEAVELDMPLPPADGRPVRLSQESSFRRRYLHPTLPRLMGTLRANGRLWEVDLERNELGITVGTEQVPEIDIMWTR
;
A
#
# COMPACT_ATOMS: atom_id res chain seq x y z
N MET A 1 -31.73 -2.61 36.37
CA MET A 1 -32.76 -3.43 35.71
C MET A 1 -32.70 -3.14 34.23
N HIS A 2 -32.08 -4.02 33.44
CA HIS A 2 -32.18 -3.95 31.98
C HIS A 2 -33.56 -4.52 31.61
N TYR A 3 -34.41 -3.71 30.99
CA TYR A 3 -35.55 -4.24 30.25
C TYR A 3 -34.97 -5.24 29.23
N ALA A 4 -35.26 -6.52 29.40
CA ALA A 4 -34.83 -7.56 28.49
C ALA A 4 -35.51 -7.31 27.15
N GLU A 5 -34.78 -6.71 26.20
CA GLU A 5 -35.27 -6.55 24.84
C GLU A 5 -35.68 -7.92 24.31
N PRO A 6 -36.94 -8.11 23.88
CA PRO A 6 -37.45 -9.45 23.60
C PRO A 6 -36.79 -10.08 22.38
N LEU A 7 -36.40 -9.27 21.40
CA LEU A 7 -35.67 -9.67 20.21
C LEU A 7 -34.67 -8.57 19.85
N ALA A 8 -33.42 -8.94 19.57
CA ALA A 8 -32.41 -8.01 19.12
C ALA A 8 -31.41 -8.66 18.17
N ILE A 9 -30.78 -7.84 17.32
CA ILE A 9 -29.59 -8.25 16.57
C ILE A 9 -28.42 -8.33 17.53
N TYR A 10 -27.72 -9.46 17.51
CA TYR A 10 -26.57 -9.67 18.37
C TYR A 10 -25.25 -9.60 17.64
N SER A 11 -25.14 -10.35 16.55
CA SER A 11 -23.92 -10.39 15.76
C SER A 11 -24.20 -10.51 14.28
N LEU A 12 -23.30 -9.95 13.50
CA LEU A 12 -23.33 -9.99 12.05
C LEU A 12 -21.98 -10.52 11.57
N HIS A 13 -22.03 -11.54 10.73
CA HIS A 13 -20.86 -12.10 10.08
C HIS A 13 -21.05 -11.97 8.56
N PHE A 14 -20.33 -11.06 7.93
CA PHE A 14 -20.34 -10.89 6.48
C PHE A 14 -19.73 -12.13 5.84
N ASP A 15 -20.44 -12.75 4.90
CA ASP A 15 -19.94 -13.97 4.28
C ASP A 15 -18.70 -13.65 3.43
N ARG A 16 -17.60 -14.34 3.75
CA ARG A 16 -16.29 -14.22 3.07
C ARG A 16 -16.04 -15.39 2.11
N GLY A 17 -16.99 -16.31 1.96
CA GLY A 17 -16.85 -17.62 1.32
C GLY A 17 -17.71 -17.78 0.09
N ASP A 18 -17.17 -17.34 -1.04
CA ASP A 18 -17.02 -18.12 -2.28
C ASP A 18 -16.27 -17.21 -3.24
N THR A 19 -15.44 -17.76 -4.12
CA THR A 19 -14.71 -16.99 -5.16
C THR A 19 -15.62 -16.07 -5.99
N GLU A 20 -16.93 -16.32 -5.96
CA GLU A 20 -17.99 -15.52 -6.58
C GLU A 20 -18.38 -14.25 -5.80
N SER A 21 -18.19 -14.20 -4.47
CA SER A 21 -18.58 -13.07 -3.60
C SER A 21 -17.77 -11.79 -3.82
N ARG A 22 -16.61 -11.92 -4.50
CA ARG A 22 -15.63 -10.84 -4.70
C ARG A 22 -15.20 -10.14 -3.40
N THR A 23 -15.24 -10.86 -2.27
CA THR A 23 -14.74 -10.40 -0.98
C THR A 23 -13.21 -10.42 -0.96
N ILE A 24 -12.59 -9.43 -0.31
CA ILE A 24 -11.14 -9.39 -0.10
C ILE A 24 -10.84 -9.76 1.35
N PRO A 25 -10.12 -10.87 1.61
CA PRO A 25 -9.69 -11.22 2.95
C PRO A 25 -8.83 -10.12 3.57
N LEU A 26 -9.13 -9.75 4.81
CA LEU A 26 -8.35 -8.79 5.58
C LEU A 26 -7.52 -9.49 6.65
N TRP A 27 -6.34 -8.97 6.92
CA TRP A 27 -5.40 -9.50 7.90
C TRP A 27 -5.00 -8.44 8.92
N ASN A 28 -4.72 -8.88 10.14
CA ASN A 28 -4.13 -8.05 11.18
C ASN A 28 -2.59 -8.09 11.05
N PRO A 29 -1.91 -6.95 10.83
CA PRO A 29 -0.46 -6.94 10.63
C PRO A 29 0.35 -7.33 11.87
N VAL A 30 -0.21 -7.15 13.07
CA VAL A 30 0.46 -7.48 14.34
C VAL A 30 0.45 -8.98 14.56
N THR A 31 -0.74 -9.58 14.57
CA THR A 31 -0.91 -11.01 14.87
C THR A 31 -0.71 -11.91 13.67
N ASP A 32 -0.70 -11.35 12.46
CA ASP A 32 -0.72 -12.09 11.19
C ASP A 32 -1.92 -13.04 11.07
N ALA A 33 -3.00 -12.75 11.80
CA ALA A 33 -4.22 -13.52 11.77
C ALA A 33 -5.17 -12.94 10.72
N ARG A 34 -5.86 -13.83 9.99
CA ARG A 34 -6.97 -13.46 9.12
C ARG A 34 -8.10 -12.91 9.98
N LEU A 35 -8.62 -11.74 9.63
CA LEU A 35 -9.85 -11.24 10.24
C LEU A 35 -11.03 -12.11 9.78
N GLY A 36 -12.09 -12.22 10.58
CA GLY A 36 -13.32 -12.92 10.21
C GLY A 36 -13.43 -14.39 10.64
N GLU A 37 -12.58 -14.89 11.54
CA GLU A 37 -12.91 -16.14 12.29
C GLU A 37 -14.06 -15.92 13.28
N GLN A 38 -14.29 -14.67 13.66
CA GLN A 38 -15.37 -14.21 14.52
C GLN A 38 -16.22 -13.18 13.78
N PRO A 39 -17.49 -12.97 14.20
CA PRO A 39 -18.36 -11.97 13.57
C PRO A 39 -17.72 -10.59 13.54
N GLU A 40 -17.85 -9.87 12.41
CA GLU A 40 -17.29 -8.53 12.28
C GLU A 40 -17.99 -7.53 13.19
N TRP A 41 -19.27 -7.71 13.44
CA TRP A 41 -20.01 -6.88 14.37
C TRP A 41 -20.61 -7.73 15.49
N ILE A 42 -20.37 -7.30 16.73
CA ILE A 42 -20.98 -7.87 17.94
C ILE A 42 -21.48 -6.70 18.77
N ARG A 43 -22.75 -6.75 19.16
CA ARG A 43 -23.44 -5.66 19.86
C ARG A 43 -22.61 -5.14 21.04
N GLY A 44 -22.25 -3.86 20.97
CA GLY A 44 -21.54 -3.14 22.04
C GLY A 44 -20.08 -3.57 22.28
N ALA A 45 -19.55 -4.50 21.48
CA ALA A 45 -18.24 -5.10 21.74
C ALA A 45 -17.27 -5.02 20.55
N ARG A 46 -17.76 -5.10 19.30
CA ARG A 46 -16.90 -5.23 18.12
C ARG A 46 -17.50 -4.61 16.86
N SER A 47 -16.65 -3.98 16.06
CA SER A 47 -16.94 -3.55 14.68
C SER A 47 -15.63 -3.60 13.88
N GLU A 48 -15.46 -4.64 13.07
CA GLU A 48 -14.33 -4.82 12.16
C GLU A 48 -14.71 -4.41 10.75
N PRO A 49 -13.75 -3.88 9.96
CA PRO A 49 -14.01 -3.57 8.57
C PRO A 49 -14.12 -4.83 7.70
N VAL A 50 -14.80 -4.66 6.57
CA VAL A 50 -14.87 -5.66 5.49
C VAL A 50 -14.50 -5.03 4.17
N ALA A 51 -13.99 -5.83 3.23
CA ALA A 51 -13.53 -5.34 1.94
C ALA A 51 -14.12 -6.16 0.80
N TYR A 52 -14.51 -5.48 -0.26
CA TYR A 52 -15.11 -6.06 -1.46
C TYR A 52 -14.57 -5.39 -2.72
N VAL A 53 -14.68 -6.09 -3.84
CA VAL A 53 -14.58 -5.43 -5.15
C VAL A 53 -15.83 -4.57 -5.36
N ARG A 54 -15.63 -3.36 -5.87
CA ARG A 54 -16.71 -2.43 -6.21
C ARG A 54 -17.82 -3.11 -7.02
N GLY A 55 -19.07 -2.72 -6.75
CA GLY A 55 -20.25 -3.31 -7.40
C GLY A 55 -20.62 -4.72 -6.92
N SER A 56 -19.92 -5.31 -5.95
CA SER A 56 -20.31 -6.60 -5.37
C SER A 56 -21.64 -6.52 -4.60
N ARG A 57 -22.27 -7.67 -4.36
CA ARG A 57 -23.47 -7.79 -3.53
C ARG A 57 -23.15 -8.65 -2.31
N PRO A 58 -22.94 -8.03 -1.13
CA PRO A 58 -22.62 -8.76 0.10
C PRO A 58 -23.78 -9.66 0.55
N SER A 59 -23.45 -10.63 1.39
CA SER A 59 -24.40 -11.38 2.22
C SER A 59 -23.91 -11.39 3.67
N VAL A 60 -24.86 -11.52 4.60
CA VAL A 60 -24.58 -11.44 6.04
C VAL A 60 -25.30 -12.56 6.77
N ARG A 61 -24.54 -13.34 7.55
CA ARG A 61 -25.10 -14.26 8.54
C ARG A 61 -25.46 -13.45 9.78
N VAL A 62 -26.70 -13.61 10.21
CA VAL A 62 -27.28 -12.83 11.32
C VAL A 62 -27.53 -13.77 12.48
N SER A 63 -27.08 -13.37 13.68
CA SER A 63 -27.48 -14.01 14.93
C SER A 63 -28.38 -13.06 15.72
N LEU A 64 -29.51 -13.60 16.15
CA LEU A 64 -30.52 -12.93 16.94
C LEU A 64 -30.44 -13.40 18.39
N LEU A 65 -30.63 -12.46 19.30
CA LEU A 65 -30.96 -12.75 20.69
C LEU A 65 -32.47 -12.71 20.83
N ALA A 66 -33.09 -13.83 21.17
CA ALA A 66 -34.54 -13.93 21.34
C ALA A 66 -34.90 -14.41 22.75
N ASN A 67 -35.99 -13.92 23.31
CA ASN A 67 -36.63 -14.47 24.49
C ASN A 67 -37.93 -15.21 24.12
N HIS A 68 -38.65 -15.73 25.11
CA HIS A 68 -39.87 -16.52 24.88
C HIS A 68 -41.09 -15.71 24.38
N PHE A 69 -41.01 -14.37 24.30
CA PHE A 69 -42.13 -13.48 23.99
C PHE A 69 -42.11 -12.94 22.55
N VAL A 70 -41.30 -13.54 21.67
CA VAL A 70 -41.11 -13.10 20.29
C VAL A 70 -42.07 -13.85 19.35
N PRO A 71 -42.62 -13.22 18.30
CA PRO A 71 -43.37 -13.94 17.26
C PRO A 71 -42.53 -15.09 16.68
N PRO A 72 -43.12 -16.27 16.47
CA PRO A 72 -42.39 -17.45 15.97
C PRO A 72 -41.97 -17.30 14.50
N SER A 73 -42.62 -16.41 13.76
CA SER A 73 -42.26 -16.07 12.38
C SER A 73 -42.40 -14.58 12.12
N PHE A 74 -41.48 -14.02 11.35
CA PHE A 74 -41.47 -12.63 10.91
C PHE A 74 -40.55 -12.47 9.69
N GLU A 75 -40.61 -11.32 9.05
CA GLU A 75 -39.67 -10.89 8.01
C GLU A 75 -38.60 -9.98 8.62
N LEU A 76 -37.34 -10.34 8.44
CA LEU A 76 -36.20 -9.52 8.85
C LEU A 76 -35.86 -8.53 7.74
N SER A 77 -35.76 -7.25 8.09
CA SER A 77 -35.34 -6.16 7.20
C SER A 77 -34.29 -5.29 7.86
N ALA A 78 -33.39 -4.72 7.05
CA ALA A 78 -32.44 -3.71 7.49
C ALA A 78 -32.44 -2.50 6.56
N PHE A 79 -32.47 -1.31 7.16
CA PHE A 79 -32.51 -0.03 6.45
C PHE A 79 -31.29 0.81 6.82
N GLY A 80 -30.78 1.58 5.87
CA GLY A 80 -29.63 2.45 6.10
C GLY A 80 -29.53 3.52 5.02
N PRO A 81 -28.59 4.46 5.13
CA PRO A 81 -28.38 5.47 4.10
C PRO A 81 -27.98 4.81 2.77
N SER A 82 -28.39 5.40 1.65
CA SER A 82 -27.84 5.06 0.34
C SER A 82 -26.35 5.38 0.30
N LEU A 83 -25.54 4.41 -0.14
CA LEU A 83 -24.11 4.58 -0.40
C LEU A 83 -23.83 5.09 -1.83
N CYS A 84 -24.85 5.26 -2.66
CA CYS A 84 -24.70 5.71 -4.03
C CYS A 84 -24.69 7.26 -4.10
N PRO A 85 -23.66 7.91 -4.68
CA PRO A 85 -23.54 9.37 -4.74
C PRO A 85 -24.68 10.07 -5.48
N ALA A 86 -25.31 9.38 -6.45
CA ALA A 86 -26.40 9.90 -7.27
C ALA A 86 -27.76 9.89 -6.56
N ALA A 87 -27.88 9.23 -5.41
CA ALA A 87 -29.10 9.31 -4.60
C ALA A 87 -29.07 10.61 -3.80
N ALA A 88 -30.22 11.27 -3.62
CA ALA A 88 -30.31 12.41 -2.74
C ALA A 88 -29.73 12.05 -1.36
N VAL A 89 -28.80 12.87 -0.89
CA VAL A 89 -28.16 12.75 0.43
C VAL A 89 -29.28 12.54 1.47
N ASN A 90 -29.19 11.47 2.26
CA ASN A 90 -30.18 11.01 3.26
C ASN A 90 -31.36 10.14 2.77
N THR A 91 -31.31 9.59 1.55
CA THR A 91 -32.31 8.58 1.16
C THR A 91 -32.07 7.27 1.91
N SER A 92 -32.97 6.90 2.83
CA SER A 92 -32.96 5.59 3.48
C SER A 92 -33.38 4.50 2.50
N VAL A 93 -32.60 3.43 2.41
CA VAL A 93 -32.83 2.30 1.51
C VAL A 93 -32.87 1.01 2.29
N ARG A 94 -33.72 0.07 1.85
CA ARG A 94 -33.75 -1.30 2.38
C ARG A 94 -32.56 -2.09 1.83
N TRP A 95 -31.51 -2.22 2.63
CA TRP A 95 -30.30 -2.95 2.29
C TRP A 95 -30.50 -4.46 2.35
N LEU A 96 -31.25 -4.97 3.34
CA LEU A 96 -31.56 -6.39 3.49
C LEU A 96 -33.06 -6.60 3.67
N GLY A 97 -33.56 -7.73 3.20
CA GLY A 97 -34.92 -8.20 3.41
C GLY A 97 -35.96 -7.67 2.41
N PRO A 98 -37.24 -8.08 2.53
CA PRO A 98 -37.76 -8.91 3.62
C PRO A 98 -37.22 -10.34 3.52
N HIS A 99 -36.66 -10.84 4.61
CA HIS A 99 -36.14 -12.20 4.69
C HIS A 99 -36.93 -13.00 5.72
N PRO A 100 -37.59 -14.10 5.34
CA PRO A 100 -38.41 -14.87 6.27
C PRO A 100 -37.54 -15.51 7.35
N VAL A 101 -37.91 -15.33 8.62
CA VAL A 101 -37.28 -15.93 9.77
C VAL A 101 -38.32 -16.75 10.52
N SER A 102 -37.96 -17.98 10.87
CA SER A 102 -38.72 -18.84 11.77
C SER A 102 -37.84 -19.15 12.97
N LEU A 103 -38.32 -18.82 14.17
CA LEU A 103 -37.63 -19.09 15.43
C LEU A 103 -38.33 -20.21 16.18
N GLU A 104 -37.54 -21.11 16.77
CA GLU A 104 -38.05 -21.99 17.81
C GLU A 104 -38.35 -21.14 19.07
N ARG A 105 -39.39 -21.50 19.83
CA ARG A 105 -39.82 -20.78 21.05
C ARG A 105 -38.87 -21.01 22.24
N THR A 106 -37.57 -21.01 22.00
CA THR A 106 -36.53 -21.15 23.02
C THR A 106 -35.85 -19.80 23.23
N ALA A 107 -35.62 -19.43 24.49
CA ALA A 107 -34.82 -18.25 24.80
C ALA A 107 -33.35 -18.56 24.51
N GLY A 108 -32.65 -17.60 23.90
CA GLY A 108 -31.22 -17.73 23.60
C GLY A 108 -30.84 -17.19 22.23
N TRP A 109 -29.76 -17.76 21.71
CA TRP A 109 -29.13 -17.37 20.46
C TRP A 109 -29.70 -18.19 19.31
N ASN A 110 -30.19 -17.52 18.28
CA ASN A 110 -30.58 -18.15 17.03
C ASN A 110 -29.78 -17.52 15.88
N THR A 111 -28.90 -18.30 15.26
CA THR A 111 -28.24 -17.89 14.00
C THR A 111 -29.10 -18.37 12.85
N LEU A 112 -29.40 -17.47 11.91
CA LEU A 112 -30.17 -17.83 10.72
C LEU A 112 -29.42 -18.90 9.92
N ALA A 113 -30.17 -19.88 9.39
CA ALA A 113 -29.59 -20.99 8.65
C ALA A 113 -28.88 -20.53 7.37
N GLU A 114 -29.47 -19.56 6.66
CA GLU A 114 -28.95 -19.03 5.41
C GLU A 114 -28.46 -17.57 5.58
N PRO A 115 -27.39 -17.15 4.88
CA PRO A 115 -27.00 -15.75 4.82
C PRO A 115 -28.08 -14.88 4.18
N VAL A 116 -28.29 -13.67 4.73
CA VAL A 116 -29.20 -12.68 4.16
C VAL A 116 -28.44 -11.83 3.13
N HIS A 117 -28.85 -11.89 1.87
CA HIS A 117 -28.22 -11.12 0.79
C HIS A 117 -28.65 -9.65 0.83
N PHE A 118 -27.73 -8.78 0.40
CA PHE A 118 -28.07 -7.40 0.15
C PHE A 118 -28.99 -7.30 -1.08
N ASN A 119 -30.03 -6.48 -0.99
CA ASN A 119 -30.95 -6.21 -2.10
C ASN A 119 -30.29 -5.42 -3.23
N ARG A 120 -29.19 -4.73 -2.92
CA ARG A 120 -28.50 -3.81 -3.83
C ARG A 120 -26.99 -4.06 -3.76
N PRO A 121 -26.26 -3.85 -4.87
CA PRO A 121 -24.81 -3.90 -4.84
C PRO A 121 -24.24 -2.72 -4.04
N LEU A 122 -23.01 -2.89 -3.56
CA LEU A 122 -22.16 -1.80 -3.08
C LEU A 122 -21.85 -0.83 -4.23
N PRO A 123 -21.40 0.40 -3.92
CA PRO A 123 -21.07 1.37 -4.95
C PRO A 123 -20.03 0.84 -5.95
N ASN A 124 -20.21 1.18 -7.23
CA ASN A 124 -19.32 0.74 -8.31
C ASN A 124 -18.09 1.66 -8.48
N HIS A 125 -17.50 2.09 -7.39
CA HIS A 125 -16.25 2.87 -7.37
C HIS A 125 -15.39 2.46 -6.17
N ILE A 126 -14.09 2.72 -6.23
CA ILE A 126 -13.17 2.53 -5.11
C ILE A 126 -13.55 3.50 -4.00
N GLY A 127 -13.52 3.08 -2.73
CA GLY A 127 -13.86 3.98 -1.63
C GLY A 127 -13.93 3.33 -0.26
N VAL A 128 -14.13 4.20 0.74
CA VAL A 128 -14.44 3.83 2.12
C VAL A 128 -15.86 4.26 2.42
N HIS A 129 -16.67 3.34 2.96
CA HIS A 129 -18.09 3.54 3.20
C HIS A 129 -18.43 3.24 4.65
N ALA A 130 -19.07 4.19 5.32
CA ALA A 130 -19.70 3.94 6.62
C ALA A 130 -21.15 3.54 6.38
N LEU A 131 -21.55 2.37 6.88
CA LEU A 131 -22.91 1.86 6.76
C LEU A 131 -23.49 1.61 8.16
N GLU A 132 -24.49 2.42 8.52
CA GLU A 132 -25.35 2.15 9.66
C GLU A 132 -26.62 1.44 9.19
N LEU A 133 -26.93 0.30 9.82
CA LEU A 133 -28.12 -0.48 9.54
C LEU A 133 -29.05 -0.48 10.75
N GLN A 134 -30.28 -0.04 10.53
CA GLN A 134 -31.40 -0.15 11.47
C GLN A 134 -32.19 -1.41 11.15
N TRP A 135 -32.28 -2.32 12.11
CA TRP A 135 -32.87 -3.63 11.92
C TRP A 135 -34.29 -3.70 12.45
N PHE A 136 -35.15 -4.40 11.72
CA PHE A 136 -36.55 -4.54 12.08
C PHE A 136 -37.06 -5.96 11.82
N ALA A 137 -37.90 -6.45 12.73
CA ALA A 137 -38.82 -7.55 12.46
C ALA A 137 -40.15 -6.97 11.98
N GLU A 138 -40.62 -7.42 10.83
CA GLU A 138 -41.86 -7.00 10.18
C GLU A 138 -42.81 -8.22 10.10
N TRP A 139 -44.07 -8.10 10.50
CA TRP A 139 -45.06 -9.18 10.38
C TRP A 139 -46.46 -8.61 10.32
N THR A 140 -47.44 -9.45 9.96
CA THR A 140 -48.86 -9.08 10.00
C THR A 140 -49.52 -9.89 11.11
N ASP A 141 -50.25 -9.24 12.01
CA ASP A 141 -50.99 -9.93 13.06
C ASP A 141 -52.26 -10.63 12.52
N ALA A 142 -52.94 -11.38 13.39
CA ALA A 142 -54.12 -12.16 13.01
C ALA A 142 -55.27 -11.29 12.46
N ASP A 143 -55.30 -10.01 12.83
CA ASP A 143 -56.32 -9.04 12.38
C ASP A 143 -55.92 -8.33 11.08
N GLY A 144 -54.80 -8.71 10.46
CA GLY A 144 -54.31 -8.13 9.22
C GLY A 144 -53.53 -6.82 9.41
N THR A 145 -53.22 -6.43 10.64
CA THR A 145 -52.50 -5.18 10.92
C THR A 145 -50.98 -5.40 10.78
N PRO A 146 -50.27 -4.60 9.97
CA PRO A 146 -48.83 -4.67 9.87
C PRO A 146 -48.17 -4.19 11.17
N ARG A 147 -47.20 -4.97 11.63
CA ARG A 147 -46.40 -4.73 12.82
C ARG A 147 -44.93 -4.60 12.44
N LYS A 148 -44.23 -3.74 13.18
CA LYS A 148 -42.81 -3.48 13.01
C LYS A 148 -42.16 -3.31 14.38
N LEU A 149 -41.13 -4.11 14.65
CA LEU A 149 -40.34 -4.07 15.89
C LEU A 149 -38.90 -3.71 15.55
N PHE A 150 -38.35 -2.71 16.21
CA PHE A 150 -36.94 -2.33 16.10
C PHE A 150 -36.05 -3.31 16.87
N LEU A 151 -34.99 -3.80 16.23
CA LEU A 151 -34.09 -4.83 16.76
C LEU A 151 -32.69 -4.32 17.10
N GLY A 152 -32.44 -3.02 16.92
CA GLY A 152 -31.16 -2.38 17.15
C GLY A 152 -30.47 -1.87 15.89
N ASN A 153 -29.34 -1.19 16.11
CA ASN A 153 -28.48 -0.67 15.06
C ASN A 153 -27.17 -1.47 14.98
N SER A 154 -26.60 -1.55 13.78
CA SER A 154 -25.22 -1.97 13.59
C SER A 154 -24.45 -0.99 12.72
N HIS A 155 -23.16 -0.84 12.98
CA HIS A 155 -22.26 0.09 12.28
C HIS A 155 -21.12 -0.70 11.64
N HIS A 156 -20.88 -0.41 10.36
CA HIS A 156 -19.92 -1.13 9.53
C HIS A 156 -19.04 -0.16 8.76
N GLU A 157 -17.77 -0.51 8.63
CA GLU A 157 -16.86 0.11 7.69
C GLU A 157 -16.62 -0.86 6.52
N LEU A 158 -16.99 -0.42 5.32
CA LEU A 158 -16.84 -1.20 4.10
C LEU A 158 -15.81 -0.54 3.20
N PHE A 159 -14.87 -1.33 2.68
CA PHE A 159 -13.95 -0.89 1.64
C PHE A 159 -14.39 -1.47 0.29
N THR A 160 -14.49 -0.61 -0.73
CA THR A 160 -14.61 -1.05 -2.11
C THR A 160 -13.28 -0.84 -2.85
N THR A 161 -12.91 -1.82 -3.66
CA THR A 161 -11.64 -1.85 -4.43
C THR A 161 -11.88 -1.95 -5.93
N GLY A 162 -10.86 -1.68 -6.73
CA GLY A 162 -10.97 -1.63 -8.18
C GLY A 162 -11.21 -2.99 -8.84
N ALA A 163 -10.49 -4.02 -8.38
CA ALA A 163 -10.58 -5.39 -8.90
C ALA A 163 -10.22 -6.42 -7.80
N PRO A 164 -10.50 -7.71 -8.00
CA PRO A 164 -10.05 -8.74 -7.07
C PRO A 164 -8.52 -8.77 -6.97
N MET A 165 -8.00 -8.90 -5.76
CA MET A 165 -6.59 -9.20 -5.56
C MET A 165 -6.29 -10.59 -6.15
N ARG A 166 -5.33 -10.65 -7.08
CA ARG A 166 -5.05 -11.89 -7.82
C ARG A 166 -4.32 -12.92 -6.98
N GLN A 167 -3.27 -12.49 -6.27
CA GLN A 167 -2.47 -13.26 -5.32
C GLN A 167 -1.81 -12.29 -4.33
N GLY A 168 -1.30 -12.81 -3.21
CA GLY A 168 -0.33 -12.07 -2.40
C GLY A 168 0.96 -11.85 -3.18
N GLU A 169 1.48 -10.62 -3.17
CA GLU A 169 2.84 -10.32 -3.63
C GLU A 169 3.87 -10.86 -2.62
N THR A 170 5.16 -10.88 -2.99
CA THR A 170 6.25 -11.18 -2.05
C THR A 170 6.12 -10.28 -0.81
N GLY A 171 6.11 -10.91 0.39
CA GLY A 171 5.94 -10.19 1.65
C GLY A 171 4.49 -9.75 1.98
N ALA A 172 3.49 -10.22 1.23
CA ALA A 172 2.06 -10.05 1.51
C ALA A 172 1.44 -11.34 2.10
N PRO A 173 0.25 -11.27 2.72
CA PRO A 173 -0.55 -12.45 2.96
C PRO A 173 -0.82 -13.19 1.64
N PRO A 174 -0.85 -14.55 1.62
CA PRO A 174 -0.99 -15.32 0.38
C PRO A 174 -2.29 -15.03 -0.37
N ARG A 175 -3.33 -14.57 0.34
CA ARG A 175 -4.58 -14.06 -0.22
C ARG A 175 -5.10 -12.90 0.61
N GLY A 176 -5.48 -11.80 -0.03
CA GLY A 176 -5.97 -10.60 0.64
C GLY A 176 -4.86 -9.64 1.05
N ALA A 177 -5.14 -8.73 1.97
CA ALA A 177 -4.16 -7.72 2.40
C ALA A 177 -4.33 -7.34 3.87
N TYR A 178 -3.30 -6.70 4.42
CA TYR A 178 -3.40 -6.11 5.76
C TYR A 178 -4.38 -4.95 5.76
N THR A 179 -5.18 -4.89 6.82
CA THR A 179 -6.26 -3.90 7.00
C THR A 179 -5.82 -2.45 6.77
N PRO A 180 -4.65 -1.98 7.27
CA PRO A 180 -4.20 -0.62 6.99
C PRO A 180 -4.01 -0.31 5.51
N LEU A 181 -3.49 -1.26 4.71
CA LEU A 181 -3.28 -1.05 3.28
C LEU A 181 -4.60 -0.83 2.55
N LEU A 182 -5.62 -1.65 2.85
CA LEU A 182 -6.95 -1.47 2.25
C LEU A 182 -7.57 -0.13 2.64
N ARG A 183 -7.52 0.21 3.92
CA ARG A 183 -8.06 1.47 4.43
C ARG A 183 -7.41 2.68 3.74
N TRP A 184 -6.08 2.70 3.66
CA TRP A 184 -5.34 3.79 3.03
C TRP A 184 -5.60 3.86 1.53
N SER A 185 -5.40 2.75 0.82
CA SER A 185 -5.52 2.73 -0.64
C SER A 185 -6.96 3.02 -1.11
N SER A 186 -7.98 2.47 -0.46
CA SER A 186 -9.38 2.76 -0.80
C SER A 186 -9.77 4.21 -0.49
N ARG A 187 -9.16 4.85 0.52
CA ARG A 187 -9.37 6.28 0.79
C ARG A 187 -8.71 7.16 -0.26
N TRP A 188 -7.42 6.93 -0.54
CA TRP A 188 -6.66 7.77 -1.47
C TRP A 188 -7.16 7.64 -2.91
N CYS A 189 -7.60 6.45 -3.29
CA CYS A 189 -8.07 6.16 -4.64
C CYS A 189 -9.58 6.32 -4.81
N ALA A 190 -10.27 6.96 -3.85
CA ALA A 190 -11.72 7.06 -3.87
C ALA A 190 -12.24 7.69 -5.18
N GLY A 191 -13.12 6.96 -5.87
CA GLY A 191 -13.69 7.41 -7.14
C GLY A 191 -12.78 7.29 -8.38
N LEU A 192 -11.51 6.90 -8.22
CA LEU A 192 -10.58 6.78 -9.34
C LEU A 192 -10.76 5.46 -10.11
N GLU A 193 -10.46 5.50 -11.41
CA GLU A 193 -10.60 4.35 -12.30
C GLU A 193 -9.35 4.05 -13.14
N SER A 194 -8.56 5.08 -13.47
CA SER A 194 -7.33 4.95 -14.24
C SER A 194 -6.22 4.32 -13.39
N ARG A 195 -5.45 3.39 -13.98
CA ARG A 195 -4.30 2.75 -13.32
C ARG A 195 -3.26 3.80 -12.91
N LYS A 196 -3.02 4.78 -13.77
CA LYS A 196 -2.09 5.89 -13.50
C LYS A 196 -2.58 6.76 -12.35
N ASP A 197 -3.83 7.19 -12.39
CA ASP A 197 -4.40 8.06 -11.35
C ASP A 197 -4.43 7.35 -9.99
N ILE A 198 -4.71 6.04 -9.97
CA ILE A 198 -4.63 5.19 -8.78
C ILE A 198 -3.20 5.22 -8.24
N CYS A 199 -2.19 4.87 -9.04
CA CYS A 199 -0.80 4.86 -8.57
C CYS A 199 -0.30 6.24 -8.11
N ASP A 200 -0.70 7.31 -8.79
CA ASP A 200 -0.37 8.68 -8.38
C ASP A 200 -1.03 9.07 -7.05
N ALA A 201 -2.28 8.66 -6.83
CA ALA A 201 -2.96 8.89 -5.57
C ALA A 201 -2.32 8.08 -4.43
N LEU A 202 -1.91 6.84 -4.69
CA LEU A 202 -1.17 6.03 -3.72
C LEU A 202 0.16 6.69 -3.34
N LEU A 203 0.95 7.14 -4.32
CA LEU A 203 2.27 7.72 -4.07
C LEU A 203 2.16 9.02 -3.27
N ARG A 204 1.22 9.91 -3.66
CA ARG A 204 0.92 11.14 -2.92
C ARG A 204 0.38 10.89 -1.51
N GLY A 205 -0.31 9.77 -1.30
CA GLY A 205 -0.87 9.38 -0.01
C GLY A 205 0.15 8.80 0.97
N LEU A 206 1.28 8.25 0.49
CA LEU A 206 2.28 7.57 1.34
C LEU A 206 2.75 8.37 2.58
N PRO A 207 2.97 9.71 2.52
CA PRO A 207 3.30 10.49 3.70
C PRO A 207 2.31 10.32 4.86
N GLU A 208 1.01 10.18 4.57
CA GLU A 208 -0.05 10.04 5.58
C GLU A 208 0.04 8.73 6.39
N THR A 209 0.82 7.75 5.93
CA THR A 209 1.04 6.51 6.69
C THR A 209 1.87 6.72 7.95
N GLY A 210 2.70 7.77 7.98
CA GLY A 210 3.71 7.99 9.02
C GLY A 210 4.85 6.95 9.04
N LEU A 211 4.86 5.98 8.12
CA LEU A 211 5.95 5.01 7.99
C LEU A 211 7.21 5.72 7.50
N ARG A 212 8.36 5.38 8.06
CA ARG A 212 9.64 6.07 7.77
C ARG A 212 10.56 5.27 6.86
N TYR A 213 11.25 5.93 5.95
CA TYR A 213 12.36 5.32 5.21
C TYR A 213 13.59 5.12 6.11
N GLY A 214 14.41 4.11 5.82
CA GLY A 214 15.65 3.83 6.54
C GLY A 214 15.47 3.08 7.87
N VAL A 215 14.36 2.38 8.06
CA VAL A 215 14.16 1.46 9.19
C VAL A 215 14.47 0.04 8.70
N PRO A 216 15.21 -0.80 9.45
CA PRO A 216 15.68 -2.12 8.98
C PRO A 216 14.54 -3.15 8.89
N ALA A 217 13.64 -2.96 7.93
CA ALA A 217 12.54 -3.85 7.61
C ALA A 217 12.35 -3.92 6.08
N TRP A 218 12.26 -5.15 5.56
CA TRP A 218 12.21 -5.43 4.11
C TRP A 218 10.92 -6.12 3.67
N THR A 219 9.98 -6.36 4.58
CA THR A 219 8.66 -6.92 4.27
C THR A 219 7.57 -6.00 4.78
N VAL A 220 6.43 -5.97 4.09
CA VAL A 220 5.30 -5.08 4.43
C VAL A 220 4.83 -5.31 5.86
N ARG A 221 4.69 -6.57 6.28
CA ARG A 221 4.32 -6.90 7.67
C ARG A 221 5.28 -6.29 8.68
N HIS A 222 6.58 -6.51 8.47
CA HIS A 222 7.60 -6.00 9.37
C HIS A 222 7.54 -4.47 9.41
N MET A 223 7.39 -3.81 8.26
CA MET A 223 7.27 -2.35 8.19
C MET A 223 6.10 -1.81 8.99
N LEU A 224 4.93 -2.44 8.89
CA LEU A 224 3.74 -2.06 9.66
C LEU A 224 3.95 -2.24 11.17
N ALA A 225 4.75 -3.22 11.58
CA ALA A 225 5.03 -3.49 12.99
C ALA A 225 6.07 -2.51 13.59
N VAL A 226 7.09 -2.10 12.82
CA VAL A 226 8.20 -1.26 13.34
C VAL A 226 8.14 0.21 12.90
N GLY A 227 7.14 0.59 12.09
CA GLY A 227 6.89 1.97 11.70
C GLY A 227 7.79 2.48 10.56
N GLY A 228 8.23 1.61 9.64
CA GLY A 228 9.06 2.01 8.50
C GLY A 228 9.79 0.85 7.82
N GLY A 229 10.55 1.13 6.78
CA GLY A 229 11.31 0.11 6.03
C GLY A 229 12.48 0.64 5.20
N MET A 230 13.22 -0.29 4.60
CA MET A 230 14.24 -0.06 3.57
C MET A 230 13.63 -0.10 2.17
N CYS A 231 14.42 0.21 1.13
CA CYS A 231 13.96 0.29 -0.25
C CYS A 231 13.16 -0.95 -0.70
N GLY A 232 13.66 -2.16 -0.40
CA GLY A 232 12.96 -3.40 -0.71
C GLY A 232 11.58 -3.52 -0.05
N GLY A 233 11.44 -3.05 1.19
CA GLY A 233 10.14 -3.02 1.88
C GLY A 233 9.17 -1.99 1.28
N TRP A 234 9.65 -0.77 1.02
CA TRP A 234 8.83 0.30 0.42
C TRP A 234 8.35 -0.04 -0.99
N TYR A 235 9.23 -0.64 -1.79
CA TYR A 235 8.89 -1.18 -3.10
C TYR A 235 7.73 -2.20 -3.00
N GLN A 236 7.82 -3.18 -2.10
CA GLN A 236 6.77 -4.18 -1.88
C GLN A 236 5.48 -3.57 -1.32
N LEU A 237 5.59 -2.60 -0.39
CA LEU A 237 4.43 -1.90 0.17
C LEU A 237 3.64 -1.21 -0.93
N PHE A 238 4.33 -0.50 -1.83
CA PHE A 238 3.69 0.22 -2.93
C PHE A 238 3.03 -0.75 -3.93
N GLN A 239 3.67 -1.87 -4.25
CA GLN A 239 3.04 -2.92 -5.07
C GLN A 239 1.78 -3.48 -4.42
N GLN A 240 1.82 -3.76 -3.13
CA GLN A 240 0.65 -4.28 -2.42
C GLN A 240 -0.48 -3.26 -2.39
N LEU A 241 -0.19 -1.97 -2.15
CA LEU A 241 -1.19 -0.90 -2.23
C LEU A 241 -1.85 -0.82 -3.61
N ALA A 242 -1.06 -0.93 -4.69
CA ALA A 242 -1.57 -0.93 -6.06
C ALA A 242 -2.40 -2.19 -6.37
N ASN A 243 -1.93 -3.37 -5.95
CA ASN A 243 -2.61 -4.64 -6.14
C ASN A 243 -3.94 -4.71 -5.36
N CYS A 244 -4.02 -4.07 -4.17
CA CYS A 244 -5.28 -3.89 -3.44
C CYS A 244 -6.34 -3.19 -4.29
N GLN A 245 -5.94 -2.35 -5.23
CA GLN A 245 -6.83 -1.62 -6.14
C GLN A 245 -6.89 -2.23 -7.55
N GLY A 246 -6.28 -3.40 -7.75
CA GLY A 246 -6.30 -4.12 -9.02
C GLY A 246 -5.26 -3.64 -10.05
N VAL A 247 -4.25 -2.89 -9.62
CA VAL A 247 -3.16 -2.42 -10.49
C VAL A 247 -1.90 -3.25 -10.23
N THR A 248 -1.36 -3.84 -11.29
CA THR A 248 -0.06 -4.54 -11.25
C THR A 248 1.05 -3.59 -11.66
N LEU A 249 2.15 -3.63 -10.91
CA LEU A 249 3.36 -2.84 -11.15
C LEU A 249 4.54 -3.76 -11.40
N GLU A 250 5.49 -3.30 -12.20
CA GLU A 250 6.75 -3.98 -12.44
C GLU A 250 7.80 -3.48 -11.46
N GLY A 251 8.41 -4.38 -10.72
CA GLY A 251 9.52 -4.02 -9.85
C GLY A 251 10.87 -4.21 -10.45
N ARG A 252 11.79 -3.31 -10.15
CA ARG A 252 13.19 -3.47 -10.49
C ARG A 252 14.08 -2.99 -9.36
N THR A 253 15.21 -3.65 -9.18
CA THR A 253 16.29 -3.11 -8.35
C THR A 253 17.33 -2.48 -9.27
N LEU A 254 17.62 -1.20 -9.01
CA LEU A 254 18.65 -0.42 -9.69
C LEU A 254 19.99 -0.69 -9.00
N HIS A 255 20.92 -1.31 -9.73
CA HIS A 255 22.30 -1.49 -9.29
C HIS A 255 23.24 -0.62 -10.14
N LEU A 256 24.19 0.00 -9.48
CA LEU A 256 25.33 0.62 -10.14
C LEU A 256 26.34 -0.46 -10.51
N LEU A 257 26.81 -0.47 -11.75
CA LEU A 257 27.88 -1.37 -12.17
C LEU A 257 29.19 -0.58 -12.36
N PRO A 258 30.24 -0.88 -11.58
CA PRO A 258 31.54 -0.25 -11.77
C PRO A 258 32.14 -0.69 -13.10
N HIS A 259 32.66 0.25 -13.88
CA HIS A 259 33.49 -0.09 -15.02
C HIS A 259 34.90 -0.37 -14.52
N GLU A 260 35.35 -1.63 -14.55
CA GLU A 260 36.72 -1.98 -14.15
C GLU A 260 37.67 -1.80 -15.34
N ASN A 261 38.47 -0.73 -15.33
CA ASN A 261 39.64 -0.61 -16.19
C ASN A 261 40.89 -0.35 -15.34
N PRO A 262 41.63 -1.40 -14.94
CA PRO A 262 42.80 -1.27 -14.07
C PRO A 262 44.00 -0.59 -14.74
N ARG A 263 43.87 -0.12 -15.99
CA ARG A 263 44.94 0.49 -16.79
C ARG A 263 44.81 2.00 -16.95
N THR A 264 43.74 2.60 -16.45
CA THR A 264 43.49 4.04 -16.56
C THR A 264 43.49 4.68 -15.17
N ASP A 265 44.00 5.91 -15.05
CA ASP A 265 43.90 6.75 -13.85
C ASP A 265 42.46 7.29 -13.64
N GLU A 266 41.45 6.46 -13.94
CA GLU A 266 40.04 6.86 -14.02
C GLU A 266 39.29 6.70 -12.69
N VAL A 267 38.17 7.42 -12.59
CA VAL A 267 37.22 7.29 -11.48
C VAL A 267 36.43 5.99 -11.60
N ARG A 268 36.42 5.16 -10.54
CA ARG A 268 35.54 4.00 -10.43
C ARG A 268 34.32 4.36 -9.59
N TRP A 269 33.12 4.25 -10.14
CA TRP A 269 31.89 4.48 -9.36
C TRP A 269 31.55 3.26 -8.50
N GLU A 270 31.28 3.52 -7.23
CA GLU A 270 31.05 2.52 -6.18
C GLU A 270 29.72 2.69 -5.47
N ALA A 271 29.02 3.82 -5.59
CA ALA A 271 27.65 3.93 -5.09
C ALA A 271 26.84 5.04 -5.77
N LEU A 272 25.51 4.88 -5.77
CA LEU A 272 24.58 6.01 -5.91
C LEU A 272 24.34 6.61 -4.52
N VAL A 273 24.36 7.94 -4.40
CA VAL A 273 24.21 8.64 -3.12
C VAL A 273 22.95 9.50 -3.12
N ALA A 274 22.03 9.21 -2.20
CA ALA A 274 20.87 10.04 -1.93
C ALA A 274 21.18 11.06 -0.84
N VAL A 275 20.97 12.34 -1.16
CA VAL A 275 21.08 13.44 -0.20
C VAL A 275 19.73 13.67 0.52
N ALA A 276 18.63 13.28 -0.10
CA ALA A 276 17.30 13.38 0.50
C ALA A 276 17.21 12.48 1.76
N PRO A 277 16.48 12.93 2.81
CA PRO A 277 16.35 12.18 4.05
C PRO A 277 15.47 10.92 3.92
N GLY A 278 14.77 10.76 2.79
CA GLY A 278 13.78 9.70 2.60
C GLY A 278 12.41 10.10 3.14
N LEU A 279 11.40 9.32 2.75
CA LEU A 279 10.01 9.58 3.07
C LEU A 279 9.79 9.58 4.59
N ASN A 280 9.06 10.60 5.05
CA ASN A 280 8.74 10.85 6.47
C ASN A 280 9.97 10.96 7.39
N GLN A 281 11.11 11.41 6.84
CA GLN A 281 12.32 11.69 7.59
C GLN A 281 12.73 13.16 7.44
N VAL A 282 13.25 13.74 8.52
CA VAL A 282 13.84 15.10 8.51
C VAL A 282 15.33 15.06 8.20
N GLU A 283 16.01 14.00 8.64
CA GLU A 283 17.40 13.66 8.32
C GLU A 283 17.49 12.16 7.99
N PRO A 284 18.51 11.71 7.24
CA PRO A 284 18.73 10.28 7.03
C PRO A 284 18.76 9.50 8.36
N SER A 285 18.08 8.37 8.37
CA SER A 285 17.93 7.47 9.52
C SER A 285 19.29 7.03 10.08
N ARG A 286 19.51 7.23 11.40
CA ARG A 286 20.76 6.87 12.08
C ARG A 286 21.15 5.39 11.94
N LEU A 287 20.17 4.51 11.73
CA LEU A 287 20.40 3.08 11.67
C LEU A 287 20.97 2.60 10.33
N THR A 288 20.77 3.37 9.26
CA THR A 288 21.02 2.90 7.88
C THR A 288 21.70 3.95 7.00
N ARG A 289 21.91 5.17 7.52
CA ARG A 289 22.70 6.19 6.85
C ARG A 289 24.18 5.87 6.92
N LEU A 290 24.91 6.35 5.92
CA LEU A 290 26.35 6.47 5.96
C LEU A 290 26.70 7.87 6.50
N ASN A 291 27.30 7.93 7.68
CA ASN A 291 27.76 9.18 8.29
C ASN A 291 29.27 9.28 8.16
N GLY A 292 29.77 10.24 7.39
CA GLY A 292 31.19 10.34 7.16
C GLY A 292 31.61 11.61 6.44
N ARG A 293 32.90 11.68 6.14
CA ARG A 293 33.51 12.76 5.39
C ARG A 293 33.45 12.46 3.89
N PHE A 294 32.49 13.05 3.18
CA PHE A 294 32.38 13.00 1.73
C PHE A 294 33.36 13.97 1.07
N GLN A 295 34.09 13.52 0.03
CA GLN A 295 34.91 14.37 -0.81
C GLN A 295 34.13 14.76 -2.07
N ASP A 296 33.36 15.85 -1.98
CA ASP A 296 32.54 16.31 -3.10
C ASP A 296 33.42 16.98 -4.16
N SER A 297 33.37 16.52 -5.40
CA SER A 297 34.03 17.20 -6.52
C SER A 297 33.25 18.42 -6.97
N LEU A 298 33.97 19.52 -7.23
CA LEU A 298 33.39 20.71 -7.85
C LEU A 298 33.19 20.57 -9.37
N ARG A 299 33.98 19.71 -10.03
CA ARG A 299 33.98 19.56 -11.49
C ARG A 299 34.33 18.14 -11.90
N TYR A 300 33.61 17.62 -12.90
CA TYR A 300 33.91 16.37 -13.58
C TYR A 300 33.39 16.41 -15.03
N PRO A 301 33.99 15.67 -15.98
CA PRO A 301 35.32 15.07 -15.91
C PRO A 301 36.41 16.15 -15.83
N PHE A 302 37.58 15.81 -15.29
CA PHE A 302 38.77 16.65 -15.30
C PHE A 302 39.83 16.02 -16.22
N ALA A 303 40.75 16.84 -16.75
CA ALA A 303 41.85 16.32 -17.54
C ALA A 303 42.86 15.56 -16.64
N PRO A 304 43.58 14.55 -17.16
CA PRO A 304 44.52 13.74 -16.37
C PRO A 304 45.57 14.54 -15.57
N ASP A 305 45.99 15.70 -16.09
CA ASP A 305 47.00 16.57 -15.48
C ASP A 305 46.40 17.80 -14.75
N GLU A 306 45.07 17.92 -14.65
CA GLU A 306 44.40 19.01 -13.95
C GLU A 306 44.32 18.70 -12.44
N PRO A 307 44.71 19.63 -11.55
CA PRO A 307 44.48 19.47 -10.12
C PRO A 307 42.98 19.32 -9.80
N VAL A 308 42.62 18.24 -9.12
CA VAL A 308 41.23 17.98 -8.70
C VAL A 308 40.95 18.69 -7.38
N GLU A 309 40.07 19.68 -7.40
CA GLU A 309 39.59 20.35 -6.18
C GLU A 309 38.44 19.54 -5.53
N LEU A 310 38.67 19.09 -4.29
CA LEU A 310 37.69 18.32 -3.51
C LEU A 310 37.27 19.10 -2.27
N LEU A 311 35.95 19.16 -2.05
CA LEU A 311 35.34 19.79 -0.89
C LEU A 311 34.95 18.73 0.13
N GLY A 312 35.70 18.65 1.23
CA GLY A 312 35.40 17.75 2.34
C GLY A 312 34.17 18.21 3.13
N ARG A 313 33.15 17.36 3.24
CA ARG A 313 31.93 17.61 4.05
C ARG A 313 31.67 16.47 5.01
N VAL A 314 31.35 16.77 6.27
CA VAL A 314 30.95 15.77 7.26
C VAL A 314 29.44 15.83 7.42
N GLU A 315 28.75 14.81 6.93
CA GLU A 315 27.28 14.73 6.94
C GLU A 315 26.81 13.27 6.81
N SER A 316 25.50 13.07 6.90
CA SER A 316 24.88 11.76 6.69
C SER A 316 24.14 11.72 5.37
N ARG A 317 24.34 10.65 4.59
CA ARG A 317 23.65 10.40 3.31
C ARG A 317 23.28 8.92 3.21
N TYR A 318 22.36 8.57 2.32
CA TYR A 318 22.18 7.17 1.94
C TYR A 318 23.10 6.84 0.77
N ALA A 319 23.73 5.67 0.81
CA ALA A 319 24.56 5.16 -0.28
C ALA A 319 24.04 3.77 -0.67
N PHE A 320 23.83 3.57 -1.97
CA PHE A 320 23.48 2.28 -2.58
C PHE A 320 24.74 1.76 -3.27
N MET A 321 25.49 0.91 -2.57
CA MET A 321 26.82 0.47 -2.99
C MET A 321 26.74 -0.47 -4.19
N SER A 322 27.74 -0.41 -5.07
CA SER A 322 27.89 -1.32 -6.18
C SER A 322 28.26 -2.73 -5.68
N GLY A 323 27.59 -3.75 -6.20
CA GLY A 323 27.77 -5.14 -5.80
C GLY A 323 26.47 -5.92 -5.95
N TRP A 324 26.51 -7.23 -5.71
CA TRP A 324 25.29 -8.04 -5.63
C TRP A 324 24.74 -7.89 -4.20
N ASP A 325 23.47 -7.47 -4.08
CA ASP A 325 22.65 -7.28 -2.86
C ASP A 325 22.45 -5.85 -2.31
N ASP A 326 23.17 -4.82 -2.79
CA ASP A 326 22.91 -3.42 -2.41
C ASP A 326 22.47 -2.59 -3.63
N GLY A 327 21.18 -2.27 -3.69
CA GLY A 327 20.57 -1.56 -4.81
C GLY A 327 19.28 -0.86 -4.40
N HIS A 328 18.79 0.02 -5.26
CA HIS A 328 17.58 0.78 -4.98
C HIS A 328 16.36 0.19 -5.68
N CYS A 329 15.40 -0.30 -4.90
CA CYS A 329 14.19 -0.93 -5.42
C CYS A 329 13.14 0.11 -5.84
N LEU A 330 12.62 -0.04 -7.04
CA LEU A 330 11.73 0.90 -7.72
C LEU A 330 10.53 0.18 -8.35
N ASN A 331 9.43 0.91 -8.49
CA ASN A 331 8.22 0.43 -9.16
C ASN A 331 8.01 1.13 -10.51
N PHE A 332 7.44 0.40 -11.46
CA PHE A 332 7.16 0.90 -12.81
C PHE A 332 5.74 0.55 -13.23
N LEU A 333 5.10 1.48 -13.95
CA LEU A 333 3.82 1.28 -14.63
C LEU A 333 3.97 1.66 -16.10
N GLU A 334 3.62 0.74 -16.99
CA GLU A 334 3.34 1.07 -18.39
C GLU A 334 1.85 1.34 -18.58
N ASP A 335 1.52 2.57 -18.97
CA ASP A 335 0.14 2.99 -19.19
C ASP A 335 0.06 3.93 -20.40
N SER A 336 -0.85 3.62 -21.33
CA SER A 336 -1.08 4.41 -22.55
C SER A 336 0.19 4.69 -23.37
N GLY A 337 1.11 3.73 -23.45
CA GLY A 337 2.38 3.84 -24.19
C GLY A 337 3.46 4.69 -23.52
N ARG A 338 3.27 5.09 -22.25
CA ARG A 338 4.27 5.80 -21.43
C ARG A 338 4.72 4.94 -20.27
N LEU A 339 5.98 5.12 -19.86
CA LEU A 339 6.55 4.49 -18.68
C LEU A 339 6.57 5.49 -17.52
N TYR A 340 6.08 5.06 -16.37
CA TYR A 340 6.10 5.84 -15.14
C TYR A 340 6.87 5.10 -14.06
N LEU A 341 7.82 5.78 -13.44
CA LEU A 341 8.60 5.30 -12.29
C LEU A 341 8.01 5.85 -11.00
N TYR A 342 7.85 4.98 -10.01
CA TYR A 342 7.40 5.31 -8.65
C TYR A 342 8.49 4.93 -7.66
N ASP A 343 9.05 5.95 -7.04
CA ASP A 343 10.00 5.79 -5.93
C ASP A 343 9.28 6.11 -4.61
N ALA A 344 8.77 5.07 -3.97
CA ALA A 344 8.10 5.16 -2.69
C ALA A 344 9.03 5.49 -1.50
N CYS A 345 10.34 5.60 -1.74
CA CYS A 345 11.33 5.92 -0.72
C CYS A 345 11.64 7.41 -0.64
N PHE A 346 11.64 8.11 -1.79
CA PHE A 346 12.12 9.49 -1.87
C PHE A 346 11.18 10.47 -2.58
N LEU A 347 10.18 9.98 -3.33
CA LEU A 347 9.30 10.83 -4.13
C LEU A 347 7.84 10.74 -3.68
N THR A 348 7.09 11.79 -4.00
CA THR A 348 5.62 11.85 -3.83
C THR A 348 4.88 11.99 -5.16
N GLU A 349 5.62 12.09 -6.26
CA GLU A 349 5.11 12.20 -7.62
C GLU A 349 5.83 11.20 -8.53
N ALA A 350 5.09 10.67 -9.50
CA ALA A 350 5.64 9.72 -10.46
C ALA A 350 6.56 10.42 -11.46
N VAL A 351 7.65 9.75 -11.84
CA VAL A 351 8.54 10.23 -12.89
C VAL A 351 8.14 9.62 -14.22
N GLU A 352 7.70 10.45 -15.16
CA GLU A 352 7.47 10.00 -16.53
C GLU A 352 8.80 9.86 -17.29
N LEU A 353 8.98 8.70 -17.93
CA LEU A 353 10.19 8.34 -18.66
C LEU A 353 9.88 8.15 -20.15
N ASP A 354 10.72 8.74 -20.99
CA ASP A 354 10.71 8.58 -22.45
C ASP A 354 11.71 7.48 -22.86
N MET A 355 11.43 6.27 -22.38
CA MET A 355 12.20 5.06 -22.66
C MET A 355 11.34 3.83 -22.34
N PRO A 356 11.62 2.67 -22.95
CA PRO A 356 10.94 1.42 -22.59
C PRO A 356 11.31 0.99 -21.17
N LEU A 357 10.48 0.12 -20.57
CA LEU A 357 10.82 -0.53 -19.31
C LEU A 357 12.14 -1.29 -19.46
N PRO A 358 13.14 -1.06 -18.58
CA PRO A 358 14.41 -1.78 -18.67
C PRO A 358 14.23 -3.29 -18.48
N PRO A 359 14.95 -4.12 -19.27
CA PRO A 359 14.93 -5.56 -19.10
C PRO A 359 15.52 -5.95 -17.75
N ALA A 360 14.87 -6.90 -17.05
CA ALA A 360 15.38 -7.46 -15.79
C ALA A 360 16.27 -8.69 -16.03
N ASP A 361 17.18 -8.60 -17.01
CA ASP A 361 18.05 -9.70 -17.43
C ASP A 361 19.43 -9.66 -16.76
N GLY A 362 19.65 -8.71 -15.84
CA GLY A 362 20.93 -8.50 -15.17
C GLY A 362 22.02 -7.99 -16.11
N ARG A 363 21.68 -7.53 -17.32
CA ARG A 363 22.65 -6.95 -18.25
C ARG A 363 22.80 -5.44 -18.00
N PRO A 364 24.02 -4.90 -18.16
CA PRO A 364 24.24 -3.47 -17.98
C PRO A 364 23.58 -2.69 -19.12
N VAL A 365 22.84 -1.64 -18.76
CA VAL A 365 22.27 -0.65 -19.67
C VAL A 365 23.02 0.64 -19.48
N ARG A 366 23.58 1.16 -20.58
CA ARG A 366 24.28 2.44 -20.57
C ARG A 366 23.29 3.60 -20.65
N LEU A 367 23.38 4.54 -19.71
CA LEU A 367 22.57 5.75 -19.74
C LEU A 367 23.31 6.88 -20.45
N SER A 368 22.75 7.36 -21.56
CA SER A 368 23.26 8.59 -22.22
C SER A 368 23.00 9.84 -21.37
N GLN A 369 23.68 10.94 -21.67
CA GLN A 369 23.42 12.25 -21.05
C GLN A 369 22.00 12.75 -21.28
N GLU A 370 21.38 12.38 -22.40
CA GLU A 370 20.02 12.79 -22.77
C GLU A 370 18.93 11.90 -22.14
N SER A 371 19.29 10.82 -21.45
CA SER A 371 18.36 9.89 -20.83
C SER A 371 17.35 10.61 -19.92
N SER A 372 16.06 10.37 -20.14
CA SER A 372 15.00 10.90 -19.27
C SER A 372 15.11 10.37 -17.85
N PHE A 373 15.56 9.12 -17.67
CA PHE A 373 15.77 8.53 -16.34
C PHE A 373 16.86 9.28 -15.57
N ARG A 374 17.96 9.60 -16.25
CA ARG A 374 19.04 10.38 -15.66
C ARG A 374 18.55 11.78 -15.26
N ARG A 375 17.97 12.53 -16.21
CA ARG A 375 17.54 13.91 -16.01
C ARG A 375 16.37 14.08 -15.03
N ARG A 376 15.39 13.16 -15.07
CA ARG A 376 14.13 13.29 -14.31
C ARG A 376 14.10 12.49 -13.02
N TYR A 377 14.97 11.49 -12.84
CA TYR A 377 14.98 10.64 -11.64
C TYR A 377 16.33 10.63 -10.92
N LEU A 378 17.45 10.31 -11.59
CA LEU A 378 18.74 10.27 -10.91
C LEU A 378 19.17 11.65 -10.40
N HIS A 379 19.04 12.70 -11.21
CA HIS A 379 19.46 14.06 -10.82
C HIS A 379 18.69 14.59 -9.60
N PRO A 380 17.35 14.49 -9.53
CA PRO A 380 16.62 15.04 -8.38
C PRO A 380 16.69 14.15 -7.14
N THR A 381 16.73 12.82 -7.30
CA THR A 381 16.58 11.87 -6.19
C THR A 381 17.91 11.36 -5.66
N LEU A 382 18.81 10.98 -6.56
CA LEU A 382 20.10 10.35 -6.28
C LEU A 382 21.22 11.18 -6.93
N PRO A 383 21.37 12.47 -6.53
CA PRO A 383 22.09 13.48 -7.31
C PRO A 383 23.59 13.20 -7.44
N ARG A 384 24.13 12.24 -6.70
CA ARG A 384 25.56 11.97 -6.65
C ARG A 384 25.90 10.52 -6.94
N LEU A 385 27.03 10.32 -7.59
CA LEU A 385 27.76 9.05 -7.61
C LEU A 385 28.98 9.18 -6.70
N MET A 386 29.24 8.17 -5.88
CA MET A 386 30.45 8.03 -5.07
C MET A 386 31.39 7.04 -5.74
N GLY A 387 32.69 7.28 -5.66
CA GLY A 387 33.70 6.43 -6.29
C GLY A 387 35.11 6.63 -5.76
N THR A 388 36.06 5.97 -6.41
CA THR A 388 37.50 6.07 -6.12
C THR A 388 38.22 6.78 -7.26
N LEU A 389 39.31 7.48 -6.95
CA LEU A 389 40.09 8.25 -7.93
C LEU A 389 41.58 8.16 -7.62
N ARG A 390 42.39 7.81 -8.62
CA ARG A 390 43.85 8.00 -8.60
C ARG A 390 44.20 9.21 -9.45
N ALA A 391 44.72 10.27 -8.84
CA ALA A 391 45.17 11.47 -9.55
C ALA A 391 46.39 12.10 -8.85
N ASN A 392 47.33 12.63 -9.62
CA ASN A 392 48.52 13.35 -9.10
C ASN A 392 49.29 12.56 -8.01
N GLY A 393 49.45 11.24 -8.21
CA GLY A 393 50.13 10.35 -7.26
C GLY A 393 49.37 10.07 -5.96
N ARG A 394 48.12 10.55 -5.82
CA ARG A 394 47.25 10.31 -4.67
C ARG A 394 46.06 9.43 -5.07
N LEU A 395 45.75 8.45 -4.23
CA LEU A 395 44.52 7.66 -4.30
C LEU A 395 43.51 8.22 -3.30
N TRP A 396 42.28 8.42 -3.76
CA TRP A 396 41.12 8.70 -2.94
C TRP A 396 40.20 7.50 -3.07
N GLU A 397 40.02 6.76 -1.98
CA GLU A 397 39.17 5.60 -1.94
C GLU A 397 38.16 5.69 -0.81
N VAL A 398 37.12 4.86 -0.89
CA VAL A 398 36.13 4.73 0.18
C VAL A 398 36.75 3.90 1.30
N ASP A 399 36.96 4.50 2.47
CA ASP A 399 37.35 3.84 3.72
C ASP A 399 36.18 3.93 4.71
N LEU A 400 35.35 2.88 4.71
CA LEU A 400 34.19 2.78 5.60
C LEU A 400 34.59 2.65 7.08
N GLU A 401 35.79 2.13 7.38
CA GLU A 401 36.24 1.99 8.79
C GLU A 401 36.52 3.35 9.41
N ARG A 402 37.07 4.28 8.62
CA ARG A 402 37.37 5.64 9.06
C ARG A 402 36.25 6.64 8.79
N ASN A 403 35.15 6.20 8.16
CA ASN A 403 34.12 7.07 7.62
C ASN A 403 34.70 8.16 6.68
N GLU A 404 35.74 7.84 5.93
CA GLU A 404 36.30 8.69 4.89
C GLU A 404 35.80 8.21 3.53
N LEU A 405 34.99 9.01 2.86
CA LEU A 405 34.22 8.59 1.69
C LEU A 405 34.84 9.23 0.44
N GLY A 406 34.98 8.44 -0.62
CA GLY A 406 35.70 8.79 -1.83
C GLY A 406 35.13 9.99 -2.61
N ILE A 407 35.52 10.12 -3.88
CA ILE A 407 35.05 11.23 -4.72
C ILE A 407 33.55 11.10 -4.96
N THR A 408 32.79 12.17 -4.71
CA THR A 408 31.39 12.24 -5.12
C THR A 408 31.15 13.29 -6.20
N VAL A 409 30.41 12.92 -7.24
CA VAL A 409 30.17 13.76 -8.41
C VAL A 409 28.68 13.84 -8.72
N GLY A 410 28.23 15.03 -9.10
CA GLY A 410 26.86 15.25 -9.55
C GLY A 410 26.52 14.39 -10.78
N THR A 411 25.38 13.73 -10.77
CA THR A 411 24.92 12.88 -11.89
C THR A 411 24.68 13.66 -13.18
N GLU A 412 24.70 15.00 -13.22
CA GLU A 412 24.71 15.81 -14.45
C GLU A 412 26.07 15.85 -15.16
N GLN A 413 27.17 15.73 -14.42
CA GLN A 413 28.52 15.97 -14.92
C GLN A 413 29.25 14.69 -15.37
N VAL A 414 28.66 13.51 -15.16
CA VAL A 414 29.30 12.22 -15.45
C VAL A 414 29.10 11.79 -16.92
N PRO A 415 30.13 11.54 -17.73
CA PRO A 415 29.92 11.15 -19.13
C PRO A 415 29.23 9.79 -19.29
N GLU A 416 29.63 8.78 -18.51
CA GLU A 416 29.19 7.39 -18.67
C GLU A 416 28.85 6.73 -17.33
N ILE A 417 27.69 6.06 -17.26
CA ILE A 417 27.23 5.28 -16.12
C ILE A 417 26.55 4.03 -16.67
N ASP A 418 27.03 2.86 -16.26
CA ASP A 418 26.38 1.58 -16.56
C ASP A 418 25.53 1.18 -15.35
N ILE A 419 24.26 0.84 -15.61
CA ILE A 419 23.32 0.40 -14.58
C ILE A 419 22.82 -1.00 -14.90
N MET A 420 22.66 -1.83 -13.88
CA MET A 420 22.11 -3.17 -14.00
C MET A 420 20.73 -3.21 -13.34
N TRP A 421 19.77 -3.84 -14.02
CA TRP A 421 18.42 -4.03 -13.51
C TRP A 421 18.16 -5.49 -13.21
N THR A 422 17.74 -5.77 -11.98
CA THR A 422 17.32 -7.10 -11.51
C THR A 422 15.85 -7.06 -11.06
N ARG A 423 15.25 -8.25 -10.85
CA ARG A 423 13.87 -8.38 -10.38
C ARG A 423 13.70 -8.00 -8.91
#